data_AF-A0A6V7JL42-F1
#
_entry.id   AF-A0A6V7JL42-F1
#
_cell.length_a   1.000
_cell.length_b   1.000
_cell.length_c   1.000
_cell.angle_alpha   90.00
_cell.angle_beta   90.00
_cell.angle_gamma   90.00
#
_symmetry.space_group_name_H-M   'P 1'
#
loop_
_entity.id
_entity.type
_entity.pdbx_description
1 polymer ?
#
loop_
_entity_poly.entity_id
_entity_poly.type
_entity_poly.pdbx_seq_one_letter_code
_entity_poly.pdbx_strand_id
1 'polypeptide(L)' 'VLPETLKNGCNKCDERQKTTAEKVFNHLRTKRPADWDRLTAKFDPKGEYKKRYDAQMKRKH' A
#
# COMPACT_ATOMS: atom_id res chain seq x y z
N VAL A 1 -7.77 -7.69 -3.45
CA VAL A 1 -7.49 -6.46 -2.67
C VAL A 1 -6.08 -5.94 -2.95
N LEU A 2 -5.00 -6.53 -2.42
CA LEU A 2 -3.64 -5.95 -2.48
C LEU A 2 -3.11 -5.53 -3.88
N PRO A 3 -3.24 -6.35 -4.95
CA PRO A 3 -2.71 -5.96 -6.26
C PRO A 3 -3.52 -4.82 -6.89
N GLU A 4 -4.83 -4.80 -6.69
CA GLU A 4 -5.71 -3.74 -7.19
C GLU A 4 -5.57 -2.43 -6.40
N THR A 5 -5.29 -2.52 -5.10
CA THR A 5 -4.96 -1.37 -4.26
C THR A 5 -3.75 -0.62 -4.82
N LEU A 6 -2.70 -1.35 -5.18
CA LEU A 6 -1.46 -0.79 -5.74
C LEU A 6 -1.66 -0.28 -7.16
N LYS A 7 -2.40 -1.03 -7.99
CA LYS A 7 -2.56 -0.70 -9.41
C LYS A 7 -3.51 0.48 -9.66
N ASN A 8 -4.60 0.58 -8.92
CA ASN A 8 -5.69 1.55 -9.18
C ASN A 8 -5.96 2.49 -8.00
N GLY A 9 -5.10 2.50 -6.97
CA GLY A 9 -5.28 3.33 -5.79
C GLY A 9 -6.50 2.96 -4.93
N CYS A 10 -7.07 1.77 -5.13
CA CYS A 10 -8.22 1.28 -4.36
C CYS A 10 -9.47 2.18 -4.41
N ASN A 11 -9.77 2.80 -5.56
CA ASN A 11 -10.96 3.67 -5.71
C ASN A 11 -12.29 2.97 -5.35
N LYS A 12 -12.36 1.64 -5.46
CA LYS A 12 -13.55 0.83 -5.13
C LYS A 12 -13.48 0.14 -3.77
N CYS A 13 -12.44 0.41 -2.98
CA CYS A 13 -12.22 -0.32 -1.73
C CYS A 13 -12.85 0.38 -0.54
N ASP A 14 -13.54 -0.41 0.28
CA ASP A 14 -14.07 0.05 1.55
C ASP A 14 -12.96 0.40 2.55
N GLU A 15 -13.29 1.21 3.57
CA GLU A 15 -12.36 1.62 4.62
C GLU A 15 -11.71 0.44 5.35
N ARG A 16 -12.45 -0.66 5.54
CA ARG A 16 -11.91 -1.91 6.10
C ARG A 16 -10.83 -2.53 5.22
N GLN A 17 -11.00 -2.49 3.90
CA GLN A 17 -10.04 -3.04 2.95
C GLN A 17 -8.79 -2.17 2.90
N LYS A 18 -8.95 -0.84 2.96
CA LYS A 18 -7.82 0.11 3.09
C LYS A 18 -7.02 -0.18 4.36
N THR A 19 -7.68 -0.23 5.51
CA THR A 19 -7.03 -0.51 6.81
C THR A 19 -6.32 -1.86 6.83
N THR A 20 -6.91 -2.89 6.23
CA THR A 20 -6.28 -4.21 6.11
C THR A 20 -5.05 -4.16 5.22
N ALA A 21 -5.14 -3.47 4.08
CA ALA A 21 -4.00 -3.30 3.17
C ALA A 21 -2.86 -2.55 3.88
N GLU A 22 -3.15 -1.48 4.62
CA GLU A 22 -2.15 -0.73 5.42
C GLU A 22 -1.39 -1.64 6.40
N LYS A 23 -2.10 -2.50 7.14
CA LYS A 23 -1.47 -3.45 8.07
C LYS A 23 -0.55 -4.41 7.35
N VAL A 24 -0.98 -4.96 6.21
CA VAL A 24 -0.17 -5.86 5.39
C VAL A 24 1.05 -5.14 4.85
N PHE A 25 0.91 -3.92 4.33
CA PHE A 25 2.03 -3.15 3.80
C PHE A 25 3.03 -2.78 4.87
N ASN A 26 2.58 -2.37 6.06
CA ASN A 26 3.49 -2.12 7.17
C ASN A 26 4.23 -3.41 7.58
N HIS A 27 3.54 -4.55 7.61
CA HIS A 27 4.18 -5.84 7.88
C HIS A 27 5.20 -6.22 6.81
N LEU A 28 4.85 -6.10 5.52
CA LEU A 28 5.76 -6.39 4.41
C LEU A 28 6.97 -5.46 4.45
N ARG A 29 6.77 -4.14 4.63
CA ARG A 29 7.87 -3.17 4.68
C ARG A 29 8.83 -3.42 5.85
N THR A 30 8.32 -3.85 7.01
CA THR A 30 9.13 -4.01 8.23
C THR A 30 9.70 -5.41 8.43
N LYS A 31 8.98 -6.46 8.00
CA LYS A 31 9.35 -7.86 8.21
C LYS A 31 9.80 -8.57 6.93
N ARG A 32 9.42 -8.08 5.75
CA ARG A 32 9.67 -8.70 4.44
C ARG A 32 10.03 -7.65 3.35
N PRO A 33 11.08 -6.83 3.53
CA PRO A 33 11.39 -5.73 2.63
C PRO A 33 11.65 -6.18 1.18
N ALA A 34 12.26 -7.35 0.96
CA ALA A 34 12.48 -7.89 -0.38
C ALA A 34 11.16 -8.20 -1.12
N ASP A 35 10.16 -8.75 -0.42
CA ASP A 35 8.84 -9.02 -0.99
C ASP A 35 8.11 -7.71 -1.27
N TRP A 36 8.25 -6.72 -0.38
CA TRP A 36 7.72 -5.38 -0.56
C TRP A 36 8.27 -4.70 -1.82
N ASP A 37 9.58 -4.76 -2.04
CA ASP A 37 10.21 -4.19 -3.23
C ASP A 37 9.75 -4.89 -4.51
N ARG A 38 9.64 -6.22 -4.50
CA ARG A 38 9.13 -6.97 -5.66
C ARG A 38 7.67 -6.65 -5.97
N LEU A 39 6.85 -6.50 -4.93
CA LEU A 39 5.42 -6.18 -5.05
C LEU A 39 5.24 -4.77 -5.60
N THR A 40 5.95 -3.79 -5.05
CA THR A 40 5.87 -2.38 -5.50
C THR A 40 6.45 -2.21 -6.89
N ALA A 41 7.57 -2.84 -7.22
CA ALA A 41 8.12 -2.82 -8.59
C ALA A 41 7.14 -3.36 -9.64
N LYS A 42 6.35 -4.38 -9.28
CA LYS A 42 5.39 -5.01 -10.21
C LYS A 42 4.05 -4.26 -10.30
N PHE A 43 3.54 -3.75 -9.18
CA PHE A 43 2.16 -3.24 -9.09
C PHE A 43 2.05 -1.75 -8.79
N ASP A 44 3.10 -1.11 -8.27
CA ASP A 44 3.20 0.34 -8.04
C ASP A 44 4.54 0.90 -8.57
N PRO A 45 4.86 0.72 -9.87
CA PRO A 45 6.14 1.17 -10.43
C PRO A 45 6.32 2.70 -10.38
N LYS A 46 5.23 3.46 -10.22
CA LYS A 46 5.24 4.92 -10.08
C LYS A 46 5.37 5.38 -8.63
N GLY A 47 5.27 4.48 -7.65
CA GLY A 47 5.27 4.80 -6.23
C GLY A 47 4.09 5.66 -5.79
N GLU A 48 2.98 5.63 -6.52
CA GLU A 48 1.79 6.44 -6.22
C GLU A 48 1.13 5.98 -4.92
N TYR A 49 1.03 4.67 -4.71
CA TYR A 49 0.46 4.14 -3.47
C TYR A 49 1.33 4.53 -2.27
N LYS A 50 2.66 4.41 -2.42
CA LYS A 50 3.61 4.81 -1.36
C LYS A 50 3.44 6.28 -0.97
N LYS A 51 3.35 7.18 -1.95
CA LYS A 51 3.12 8.62 -1.71
C LYS A 51 1.78 8.90 -1.02
N ARG A 52 0.70 8.26 -1.48
CA ARG A 52 -0.65 8.41 -0.89
C ARG A 52 -0.69 7.86 0.55
N TYR A 53 -0.03 6.73 0.79
CA TYR A 53 0.09 6.13 2.10
C TYR A 53 0.88 7.02 3.06
N ASP A 54 2.04 7.52 2.65
CA ASP A 54 2.84 8.45 3.45
C ASP A 54 2.05 9.73 3.77
N ALA A 55 1.24 10.23 2.81
CA ALA A 55 0.34 11.36 3.04
C ALA A 55 -0.80 11.03 4.01
N GLN A 56 -1.41 9.84 3.94
CA GLN A 56 -2.44 9.42 4.90
C GLN A 56 -1.89 9.23 6.31
N MET A 57 -0.72 8.62 6.45
CA MET A 57 -0.09 8.39 7.75
C MET A 57 0.30 9.72 8.41
N LYS A 58 0.77 10.71 7.62
CA LYS A 58 1.03 12.07 8.11
C LYS A 58 -0.21 12.82 8.58
N ARG A 59 -1.41 12.50 8.07
CA ARG A 59 -2.68 13.14 8.49
C ARG A 59 -3.27 12.52 9.76
N LYS A 60 -2.77 11.36 10.20
CA LYS A 60 -3.18 10.70 11.45
C LYS A 60 -2.29 11.05 12.66
N HIS A 61 -1.39 12.02 12.51
CA HIS A 61 -0.56 12.61 13.56
C HIS A 61 -0.98 14.06 13.76
#